data_AF-A0A0J9XYP7-F1
#
_entry.id   AF-A0A0J9XYP7-F1
#
_cell.length_a   1.000
_cell.length_b   1.000
_cell.length_c   1.000
_cell.angle_alpha   90.00
_cell.angle_beta   90.00
_cell.angle_gamma   90.00
#
_symmetry.space_group_name_H-M   'P 1'
#
loop_
_entity.id
_entity.type
_entity.pdbx_description
1 polymer ?
#
loop_
_entity_poly.entity_id
_entity_poly.type
_entity_poly.pdbx_seq_one_letter_code
_entity_poly.pdbx_strand_id
1 'polypeptide(L)'
;MVLTAVLSMIRYIGDIDDWDFVDRLHSYFTTNILIAFSILVSFKQFSGKPVECLVPDIFSGSWEQYAENYCWAQNTYYIPIREVVAGVPTTEKKQRRISYYQWVPFFLLVEAACFRLPSLVWKYMAGHSGGFKVSSKTAKEANSSSPVFKSV
;
A
#
# COMPACT_ATOMS: atom_id res chain seq x y z
N MET A 1 15.04 8.28 3.97
CA MET A 1 15.23 6.88 4.42
C MET A 1 14.26 5.92 3.75
N VAL A 2 12.94 6.17 3.77
CA VAL A 2 11.95 5.31 3.08
C VAL A 2 12.12 5.36 1.55
N LEU A 3 12.25 6.57 0.98
CA LEU A 3 12.47 6.78 -0.46
C LEU A 3 13.73 6.09 -0.99
N THR A 4 14.83 6.14 -0.22
CA THR A 4 16.10 5.48 -0.60
C THR A 4 16.00 3.95 -0.54
N ALA A 5 15.26 3.41 0.43
CA ALA A 5 14.99 1.97 0.52
C ALA A 5 14.06 1.48 -0.59
N VAL A 6 13.04 2.27 -0.94
CA VAL A 6 12.15 1.98 -2.07
C VAL A 6 12.94 2.04 -3.39
N LEU A 7 13.78 3.05 -3.59
CA LEU A 7 14.59 3.19 -4.80
C LEU A 7 15.67 2.11 -4.96
N SER A 8 16.33 1.71 -3.86
CA SER A 8 17.28 0.59 -3.88
C SER A 8 16.58 -0.73 -4.16
N MET A 9 15.39 -0.94 -3.59
CA MET A 9 14.57 -2.13 -3.82
C MET A 9 13.98 -2.16 -5.24
N ILE A 10 13.65 -1.01 -5.83
CA ILE A 10 13.24 -0.87 -7.24
C ILE A 10 14.39 -1.24 -8.18
N ARG A 11 15.59 -0.69 -7.97
CA ARG A 11 16.78 -1.03 -8.78
C ARG A 11 17.18 -2.49 -8.67
N TYR A 12 17.06 -3.07 -7.48
CA TYR A 12 17.38 -4.48 -7.23
C TYR A 12 16.44 -5.47 -7.95
N ILE A 13 15.30 -5.02 -8.48
CA ILE A 13 14.29 -5.87 -9.13
C ILE A 13 14.34 -5.82 -10.65
N GLY A 14 14.95 -4.79 -11.23
CA GLY A 14 15.17 -4.71 -12.68
C GLY A 14 16.23 -5.66 -13.25
N ASP A 15 16.97 -6.39 -12.40
CA ASP A 15 18.18 -7.15 -12.77
C ASP A 15 17.96 -8.67 -12.91
N ILE A 16 16.72 -9.15 -13.00
CA ILE A 16 16.42 -10.57 -13.17
C ILE A 16 15.77 -10.76 -14.54
N ASP A 17 16.44 -11.51 -15.41
CA ASP A 17 16.08 -11.69 -16.82
C ASP A 17 14.96 -12.74 -17.06
N ASP A 18 14.52 -13.49 -16.03
CA ASP A 18 13.56 -14.61 -16.17
C ASP A 18 12.15 -14.33 -15.59
N TRP A 19 11.61 -13.10 -15.69
CA TRP A 19 10.26 -12.82 -15.17
C TRP A 19 9.16 -13.02 -16.21
N ASP A 20 8.15 -13.81 -15.87
CA ASP A 20 6.88 -13.84 -16.60
C ASP A 20 6.17 -12.48 -16.53
N PHE A 21 5.40 -12.14 -17.56
CA PHE A 21 4.65 -10.87 -17.64
C PHE A 21 3.76 -10.64 -16.41
N VAL A 22 3.15 -11.71 -15.90
CA VAL A 22 2.26 -11.69 -14.73
C VAL A 22 3.02 -11.28 -13.47
N ASP A 23 4.22 -11.80 -13.27
CA ASP A 23 5.05 -11.45 -12.10
C ASP A 23 5.51 -9.99 -12.16
N ARG A 24 5.84 -9.50 -13.35
CA ARG A 24 6.19 -8.09 -13.56
C ARG A 24 5.01 -7.17 -13.27
N LEU A 25 3.81 -7.54 -13.70
CA LEU A 25 2.60 -6.75 -13.45
C LEU A 25 2.31 -6.67 -11.94
N HIS A 26 2.23 -7.80 -11.25
CA HIS A 26 1.88 -7.79 -9.83
C HIS A 26 3.00 -7.27 -8.93
N SER A 27 4.24 -7.72 -9.14
CA SER A 27 5.33 -7.35 -8.24
C SER A 27 5.81 -5.92 -8.45
N TYR A 28 5.78 -5.39 -9.67
CA TYR A 28 6.23 -4.04 -9.96
C TYR A 28 5.06 -3.06 -10.06
N PHE A 29 4.12 -3.27 -10.98
CA PHE A 29 3.08 -2.27 -11.25
C PHE A 29 2.06 -2.14 -10.12
N THR A 30 1.46 -3.25 -9.68
CA THR A 30 0.47 -3.26 -8.60
C THR A 30 1.07 -2.74 -7.29
N THR A 31 2.24 -3.22 -6.88
CA THR A 31 2.91 -2.75 -5.66
C THR A 31 3.21 -1.25 -5.69
N ASN A 32 3.73 -0.71 -6.80
CA ASN A 32 4.01 0.74 -6.89
C ASN A 32 2.72 1.58 -6.83
N ILE A 33 1.64 1.13 -7.46
CA ILE A 33 0.33 1.79 -7.39
C ILE A 33 -0.23 1.80 -5.98
N LEU A 34 -0.19 0.66 -5.28
CA LEU A 34 -0.66 0.56 -3.90
C LEU A 34 0.15 1.46 -2.95
N ILE A 35 1.47 1.54 -3.13
CA ILE A 35 2.32 2.47 -2.38
C ILE A 35 1.95 3.92 -2.67
N ALA A 36 1.75 4.28 -3.94
CA ALA A 36 1.35 5.64 -4.32
C ALA A 36 0.00 6.02 -3.70
N PHE A 37 -0.99 5.14 -3.77
CA PHE A 37 -2.29 5.37 -3.13
C PHE A 37 -2.20 5.47 -1.61
N SER A 38 -1.39 4.63 -0.96
CA SER A 38 -1.17 4.74 0.48
C SER A 38 -0.57 6.10 0.88
N ILE A 39 0.39 6.61 0.11
CA ILE A 39 0.98 7.95 0.33
C ILE A 39 -0.07 9.05 0.10
N LEU A 40 -0.84 8.98 -0.99
CA LEU A 40 -1.87 9.98 -1.31
C LEU A 40 -2.97 10.03 -0.23
N VAL A 41 -3.44 8.87 0.21
CA VAL A 41 -4.45 8.75 1.27
C VAL A 41 -3.89 9.28 2.59
N SER A 42 -2.67 8.91 2.96
CA SER A 42 -2.01 9.42 4.17
C SER A 42 -1.85 10.94 4.12
N PHE A 43 -1.41 11.49 2.99
CA PHE A 43 -1.26 12.93 2.82
C PHE A 43 -2.60 13.66 3.01
N LYS A 44 -3.69 13.12 2.44
CA LYS A 44 -5.05 13.64 2.65
C LYS A 44 -5.49 13.56 4.12
N GLN A 45 -5.12 12.51 4.84
CA GLN A 45 -5.48 12.34 6.26
C GLN A 45 -4.67 13.25 7.20
N PHE A 46 -3.39 13.53 6.89
CA PHE A 46 -2.52 14.35 7.76
C PHE A 46 -2.54 15.86 7.44
N SER A 47 -2.77 16.23 6.18
CA SER A 47 -2.72 17.63 5.72
C SER A 47 -4.10 18.28 5.64
N GLY A 48 -5.17 17.47 5.65
CA GLY A 48 -6.55 17.94 5.59
C GLY A 48 -7.29 17.73 6.91
N LYS A 49 -8.56 18.16 6.93
CA LYS A 49 -9.53 17.77 7.94
C LYS A 49 -10.16 16.42 7.51
N PRO A 50 -9.86 15.31 8.20
CA PRO A 50 -10.34 13.98 7.78
C PRO A 50 -11.85 13.79 7.99
N VAL A 51 -12.45 14.60 8.86
CA VAL A 51 -13.89 14.65 9.13
C VAL A 51 -14.27 16.08 9.50
N GLU A 52 -15.38 16.57 8.94
CA GLU A 52 -16.01 17.84 9.36
C GLU A 52 -17.18 17.50 10.27
N CYS A 53 -17.24 18.16 11.42
CA CYS A 53 -18.30 17.97 12.40
C CYS A 53 -19.29 19.14 12.35
N LEU A 54 -20.59 18.85 12.42
CA LEU A 54 -21.59 19.88 12.67
C LEU A 54 -21.50 20.31 14.14
N VAL A 55 -20.80 21.41 14.41
CA VAL A 55 -20.66 22.00 15.73
C VAL A 55 -21.60 23.20 15.91
N PRO A 56 -21.99 23.55 17.15
CA PRO A 56 -22.77 24.76 17.41
C PRO A 56 -21.98 26.03 17.05
N ASP A 57 -22.68 27.06 16.57
CA ASP A 57 -22.09 28.34 16.13
C ASP A 57 -21.40 29.16 17.25
N ILE A 58 -21.62 28.78 18.51
CA ILE A 58 -20.94 29.36 19.67
C ILE A 58 -19.47 28.91 19.80
N PHE A 59 -19.04 27.90 19.05
CA PHE A 59 -17.67 27.38 19.11
C PHE A 59 -16.74 28.21 18.25
N SER A 60 -15.63 28.69 18.82
CA SER A 60 -14.55 29.29 18.02
C SER A 60 -13.85 28.24 17.17
N GLY A 61 -13.15 28.66 16.10
CA GLY A 61 -12.48 27.74 15.18
C GLY A 61 -11.47 26.78 15.85
N SER A 62 -10.89 27.14 17.00
CA SER A 62 -10.04 26.25 17.79
C SER A 62 -10.82 25.08 18.44
N TRP A 63 -12.05 25.35 18.89
CA TRP A 63 -12.93 24.32 19.44
C TRP A 63 -13.49 23.40 18.36
N GLU A 64 -13.75 23.94 17.17
CA GLU A 64 -14.11 23.16 15.98
C GLU A 64 -13.00 22.16 15.63
N GLN A 65 -11.75 22.61 15.51
CA GLN A 65 -10.60 21.73 15.25
C GLN A 65 -10.42 20.67 16.33
N TYR A 66 -10.65 21.03 17.60
CA TYR A 66 -10.61 20.05 18.70
C TYR A 66 -11.72 19.01 18.56
N ALA A 67 -12.95 19.42 18.26
CA ALA A 67 -14.09 18.54 18.08
C ALA A 67 -13.89 17.60 16.88
N GLU A 68 -13.37 18.11 15.76
CA GLU A 68 -13.04 17.31 14.57
C GLU A 68 -11.98 16.25 14.89
N ASN A 69 -10.88 16.63 15.55
CA ASN A 69 -9.83 15.69 15.96
C ASN A 69 -10.35 14.65 16.95
N TYR A 70 -11.20 15.06 17.89
CA TYR A 70 -11.84 14.15 18.84
C TYR A 70 -12.76 13.15 18.14
N CYS A 71 -13.60 13.62 17.21
CA CYS A 71 -14.49 12.78 16.41
C CYS A 71 -13.73 11.87 15.45
N TRP A 72 -12.57 12.29 14.95
CA TRP A 72 -11.71 11.45 14.14
C TRP A 72 -11.05 10.33 14.96
N ALA A 73 -10.54 10.64 16.15
CA ALA A 73 -9.88 9.66 17.01
C ALA A 73 -10.88 8.64 17.60
N GLN A 74 -12.10 9.10 17.91
CA GLN A 74 -13.15 8.25 18.47
C GLN A 74 -13.91 7.51 17.37
N ASN A 75 -14.34 6.27 17.65
CA ASN A 75 -15.17 5.52 16.71
C ASN A 75 -16.52 6.22 16.47
N THR A 76 -16.85 6.45 15.20
CA THR A 76 -18.17 6.97 14.78
C THR A 76 -19.14 5.82 14.53
N TYR A 77 -20.44 6.11 14.45
CA TYR A 77 -21.46 5.10 14.16
C TYR A 77 -22.54 5.69 13.26
N TYR A 78 -23.09 4.85 12.37
CA TYR A 78 -24.14 5.28 11.46
C TYR A 78 -25.52 5.13 12.09
N ILE A 79 -26.37 6.14 11.88
CA ILE A 79 -27.78 6.15 12.29
C ILE A 79 -28.62 6.62 11.08
N PRO A 80 -29.70 5.92 10.71
CA PRO A 80 -30.65 6.41 9.73
C PRO A 80 -31.26 7.75 10.16
N ILE A 81 -31.43 8.68 9.21
CA ILE A 81 -31.95 10.05 9.48
C ILE A 81 -33.33 10.05 10.15
N ARG A 82 -34.10 8.97 10.00
CA ARG A 82 -35.47 8.84 10.55
C ARG A 82 -35.50 8.43 12.04
N GLU A 83 -34.37 8.03 12.63
CA GLU A 83 -34.29 7.54 14.00
C GLU A 83 -33.71 8.61 14.94
N VAL A 84 -34.27 8.75 16.15
CA VAL A 84 -33.77 9.68 17.17
C VAL A 84 -32.63 9.02 17.96
N VAL A 85 -31.47 9.66 17.99
CA VAL A 85 -30.23 9.15 18.62
C VAL A 85 -30.41 8.78 20.10
N ALA A 86 -31.31 9.46 20.81
CA ALA A 86 -31.59 9.23 22.24
C ALA A 86 -32.28 7.88 22.51
N GLY A 87 -33.01 7.32 21.55
CA GLY A 87 -33.76 6.07 21.71
C GLY A 87 -32.98 4.80 21.37
N VAL A 88 -31.79 4.92 20.75
CA VAL A 88 -31.04 3.76 20.25
C VAL A 88 -30.19 3.14 21.37
N PRO A 89 -30.34 1.84 21.68
CA PRO A 89 -29.57 1.16 22.71
C PRO A 89 -28.06 1.15 22.37
N THR A 90 -27.22 1.18 23.40
CA THR A 90 -25.75 1.25 23.26
C THR A 90 -25.15 0.04 22.55
N THR A 91 -25.81 -1.12 22.64
CA THR A 91 -25.45 -2.36 21.94
C THR A 91 -25.52 -2.19 20.43
N GLU A 92 -26.61 -1.60 19.93
CA GLU A 92 -26.81 -1.35 18.51
C GLU A 92 -25.86 -0.28 17.97
N LYS A 93 -25.61 0.78 18.76
CA LYS A 93 -24.58 1.79 18.45
C LYS A 93 -23.19 1.17 18.31
N LYS A 94 -22.87 0.14 19.11
CA LYS A 94 -21.58 -0.56 19.05
C LYS A 94 -21.44 -1.40 17.78
N GLN A 95 -22.52 -2.05 17.34
CA GLN A 95 -22.53 -2.87 16.14
C GLN A 95 -22.39 -2.04 14.85
N ARG A 96 -22.94 -0.82 14.84
CA ARG A 96 -22.89 0.12 13.70
C ARG A 96 -21.63 1.01 13.69
N ARG A 97 -20.57 0.67 14.43
CA ARG A 97 -19.34 1.48 14.49
C ARG A 97 -18.52 1.40 13.21
N ILE A 98 -17.99 2.55 12.81
CA ILE A 98 -17.17 2.73 11.63
C ILE A 98 -15.80 3.22 12.08
N SER A 99 -14.80 2.32 11.99
CA SER A 99 -13.42 2.58 12.40
C SER A 99 -12.40 2.38 11.27
N TYR A 100 -12.82 1.76 10.16
CA TYR A 100 -11.88 1.27 9.14
C TYR A 100 -11.09 2.37 8.42
N TYR A 101 -11.61 3.61 8.34
CA TYR A 101 -10.98 4.72 7.63
C TYR A 101 -9.57 5.06 8.15
N GLN A 102 -9.35 4.93 9.46
CA GLN A 102 -8.04 5.15 10.09
C GLN A 102 -7.01 4.11 9.64
N TRP A 103 -7.46 2.89 9.32
CA TRP A 103 -6.59 1.75 9.04
C TRP A 103 -6.30 1.53 7.56
N VAL A 104 -7.07 2.15 6.66
CA VAL A 104 -6.90 2.05 5.20
C VAL A 104 -5.45 2.23 4.73
N PRO A 105 -4.69 3.28 5.11
CA PRO A 105 -3.33 3.46 4.63
C PRO A 105 -2.38 2.33 5.07
N PHE A 106 -2.61 1.75 6.26
CA PHE A 106 -1.82 0.61 6.75
C PHE A 106 -2.16 -0.67 5.98
N PHE A 107 -3.44 -0.94 5.72
CA PHE A 107 -3.85 -2.09 4.92
C PHE A 107 -3.27 -2.03 3.50
N LEU A 108 -3.24 -0.85 2.87
CA LEU A 108 -2.63 -0.66 1.55
C LEU A 108 -1.11 -0.96 1.56
N LEU A 109 -0.40 -0.60 2.63
CA LEU A 109 1.03 -0.94 2.77
C LEU A 109 1.26 -2.42 2.99
N VAL A 110 0.43 -3.06 3.82
CA VAL A 110 0.49 -4.51 4.04
C VAL A 110 0.19 -5.27 2.76
N GLU A 111 -0.84 -4.87 2.01
CA GLU A 111 -1.18 -5.44 0.72
C GLU A 111 -0.01 -5.29 -0.28
N ALA A 112 0.57 -4.09 -0.38
CA ALA A 112 1.75 -3.85 -1.21
C ALA A 112 2.93 -4.74 -0.81
N ALA A 113 3.16 -4.93 0.50
CA ALA A 113 4.18 -5.82 1.00
C ALA A 113 3.89 -7.28 0.62
N CYS A 114 2.66 -7.76 0.80
CA CYS A 114 2.25 -9.12 0.45
C CYS A 114 2.46 -9.44 -1.03
N PHE A 115 2.15 -8.52 -1.96
CA PHE A 115 2.46 -8.69 -3.39
C PHE A 115 3.97 -8.72 -3.70
N ARG A 116 4.78 -8.17 -2.79
CA ARG A 116 6.25 -8.14 -2.89
C ARG A 116 6.92 -9.34 -2.22
N LEU A 117 6.26 -9.99 -1.25
CA LEU A 117 6.85 -11.10 -0.48
C LEU A 117 7.30 -12.28 -1.35
N PRO A 118 6.53 -12.78 -2.34
CA PRO A 118 6.94 -13.94 -3.13
C PRO A 118 8.27 -13.71 -3.87
N SER A 119 8.45 -12.54 -4.48
CA SER A 119 9.67 -12.19 -5.21
C SER A 119 10.87 -11.95 -4.28
N LEU A 120 10.63 -11.45 -3.06
CA LEU A 120 11.67 -11.30 -2.04
C LEU A 120 12.10 -12.66 -1.46
N VAL A 121 11.14 -13.53 -1.16
CA VAL A 121 11.41 -14.88 -0.64
C VAL A 121 12.19 -15.69 -1.66
N TRP A 122 11.80 -15.65 -2.95
CA TRP A 122 12.53 -16.33 -4.02
C TRP A 122 14.00 -15.91 -4.07
N LYS A 123 14.27 -14.60 -3.99
CA LYS A 123 15.64 -14.06 -4.00
C LYS A 123 16.42 -14.41 -2.73
N TYR A 124 15.78 -14.35 -1.57
CA TYR A 124 16.41 -14.70 -0.30
C TYR A 124 16.82 -16.19 -0.30
N MET A 125 15.94 -17.08 -0.75
CA MET A 125 16.24 -18.51 -0.86
C MET A 125 17.28 -18.81 -1.94
N ALA A 126 17.22 -18.15 -3.10
CA ALA A 126 18.22 -18.31 -4.17
C ALA A 126 19.61 -17.81 -3.74
N GLY A 127 19.68 -16.74 -2.94
CA GLY A 127 20.92 -16.22 -2.38
C GLY A 127 21.51 -17.12 -1.28
N HIS A 128 20.67 -17.70 -0.42
CA HIS A 128 21.11 -18.61 0.64
C HIS A 128 21.55 -19.99 0.10
N SER A 129 20.97 -20.43 -1.01
CA SER A 129 21.28 -21.74 -1.61
C SER A 129 22.61 -21.80 -2.37
N GLY A 130 23.37 -20.70 -2.47
CA GLY A 130 24.77 -20.70 -2.96
C GLY A 130 25.06 -21.29 -4.35
N GLY A 131 24.06 -21.72 -5.12
CA GLY A 131 24.28 -22.82 -6.08
C GLY A 131 23.55 -22.79 -7.42
N PHE A 132 22.78 -21.76 -7.80
CA PHE A 132 22.13 -21.76 -9.12
C PHE A 132 22.09 -20.37 -9.78
N LYS A 133 23.28 -19.82 -10.06
CA LYS A 133 23.45 -18.78 -11.09
C LYS A 133 23.41 -19.46 -12.48
N VAL A 134 22.25 -19.99 -12.90
CA VAL A 134 22.15 -20.69 -14.20
C VAL A 134 21.68 -19.79 -15.34
N SER A 135 20.86 -18.76 -15.11
CA SER A 135 20.35 -17.94 -16.22
C SER A 135 21.35 -16.91 -16.78
N SER A 136 22.10 -16.19 -15.92
CA SER A 136 23.01 -15.15 -16.40
C SER A 136 24.26 -15.66 -17.13
N LYS A 137 24.60 -16.95 -16.98
CA LYS A 137 25.69 -17.57 -17.75
C LYS A 137 25.22 -18.17 -19.06
N THR A 138 24.05 -18.83 -19.10
CA THR A 138 23.52 -19.40 -20.34
C THR A 138 23.11 -18.31 -21.35
N ALA A 139 22.62 -17.15 -20.92
CA ALA A 139 22.36 -16.03 -21.84
C ALA A 139 23.64 -15.42 -22.45
N LYS A 140 24.75 -15.37 -21.69
CA LYS A 140 26.06 -14.94 -22.20
C LYS A 140 26.72 -15.98 -23.11
N GLU A 141 26.52 -17.26 -22.85
CA GLU A 141 26.99 -18.34 -23.73
C GLU A 141 26.17 -18.47 -25.01
N ALA A 142 24.84 -18.31 -24.95
CA ALA A 142 23.96 -18.31 -26.12
C ALA A 142 24.24 -17.14 -27.08
N ASN A 143 24.70 -16.00 -26.57
CA ASN A 143 25.14 -14.86 -27.39
C ASN A 143 26.57 -15.01 -27.94
N SER A 144 27.38 -15.92 -27.38
CA SER A 144 28.73 -16.21 -27.91
C SER A 144 28.75 -17.40 -28.89
N SER A 145 27.72 -18.24 -28.91
CA SER A 145 27.63 -19.45 -29.76
C SER A 145 26.92 -19.26 -31.10
N SER A 146 26.57 -18.03 -31.49
CA SER A 146 26.16 -17.69 -32.86
C SER A 146 27.26 -16.95 -33.64
N PRO A 147 28.40 -17.57 -33.98
CA PRO A 147 29.14 -17.16 -35.15
C PRO A 147 28.48 -17.80 -36.39
N VAL A 148 28.47 -17.07 -37.50
CA VAL A 148 28.13 -17.55 -38.87
C VAL A 148 26.64 -17.56 -39.23
N PHE A 149 26.09 -16.38 -39.55
CA PHE A 149 25.38 -16.22 -40.83
C PHE A 149 25.53 -14.77 -41.32
N LYS A 150 26.56 -14.55 -42.14
CA LYS A 150 26.80 -13.33 -42.93
C LYS A 150 26.41 -13.66 -44.38
N SER A 151 25.39 -13.00 -44.91
CA SER A 151 25.05 -12.82 -46.35
C SER A 151 23.56 -12.44 -46.40
N VAL A 152 23.11 -11.31 -46.90
CA VAL A 152 23.48 -10.49 -48.07
C VAL A 152 23.31 -9.01 -47.72
#